data_AF-A0A1G4IJH3-F1
#
_entry.id   AF-A0A1G4IJH3-F1
#
_cell.length_a   1.000
_cell.length_b   1.000
_cell.length_c   1.000
_cell.angle_alpha   90.00
_cell.angle_beta   90.00
_cell.angle_gamma   90.00
#
_symmetry.space_group_name_H-M   'P 1'
#
loop_
_entity.id
_entity.type
_entity.pdbx_description
1 polymer ?
#
loop_
_entity_poly.entity_id
_entity_poly.type
_entity_poly.pdbx_seq_one_letter_code
_entity_poly.pdbx_strand_id
1 'polypeptide(L)'
;MFRSTRPRSVGYTPVNPDTSPMVAYSQYHWHYNLPQGMERPHSVNRTFAAPFQSNHSLVNKYRGVWIEFDMHPAFSVALEPQLRKLPRGRTLPKTPAEEVIADYTALAPLVDDEKTRDLWLAKVFQHCAFQRCGGAMELWERYCHQRFTAEGATAKPPLSLVKSVLFYCNKTDNSGWRALFDRCLKDGWNYTPLFDTAQWSFMLKSIGRMGDEDGVRAVLEEMLDVQADLDRVEARSVVIALNAVTNADVYEFVKKYLFNFGERKVKFLRTTYSDLRGHGAGKLRIPLKENDNMYYHVCWHSSIRSPRQFSPRQLYFDYTPSTLGSSSHNPNAKIDDIVKDKIEKWKAEGLLPEDYVHEDRVYDRSAAFKNVARQEKWKKMPKILKSKRMGYTGDP
;
A
#
# COMPACT_ATOMS: atom_id res chain seq x y z
N MET A 1 55.15 25.82 -8.35
CA MET A 1 54.03 25.65 -9.30
C MET A 1 53.64 24.18 -9.34
N PHE A 2 52.33 23.91 -9.31
CA PHE A 2 51.69 22.69 -8.86
C PHE A 2 51.86 21.47 -9.80
N ARG A 3 52.26 20.33 -9.24
CA ARG A 3 52.01 18.99 -9.82
C ARG A 3 50.51 18.69 -9.71
N SER A 4 49.78 18.80 -10.81
CA SER A 4 48.41 18.30 -10.93
C SER A 4 48.46 16.80 -11.20
N THR A 5 48.28 16.00 -10.14
CA THR A 5 47.99 14.57 -10.27
C THR A 5 46.52 14.41 -10.63
N ARG A 6 46.22 14.12 -11.90
CA ARG A 6 44.90 13.59 -12.29
C ARG A 6 44.73 12.22 -11.62
N PRO A 7 43.64 11.99 -10.86
CA PRO A 7 43.38 10.67 -10.31
C PRO A 7 43.07 9.71 -11.48
N ARG A 8 43.82 8.61 -11.55
CA ARG A 8 43.46 7.44 -12.36
C ARG A 8 42.06 7.01 -11.95
N SER A 9 41.10 7.10 -12.85
CA SER A 9 39.81 6.43 -12.72
C SER A 9 40.08 4.93 -12.59
N VAL A 10 39.72 4.37 -11.44
CA VAL A 10 39.55 2.92 -11.31
C VAL A 10 38.32 2.59 -12.15
N GLY A 11 38.56 2.21 -13.40
CA GLY A 11 37.53 1.92 -14.38
C GLY A 11 36.70 0.73 -13.95
N TYR A 12 35.39 0.93 -13.87
CA TYR A 12 34.41 -0.15 -13.83
C TYR A 12 34.52 -0.95 -15.13
N THR A 13 34.88 -2.22 -15.04
CA THR A 13 34.74 -3.17 -16.15
C THR A 13 33.28 -3.66 -16.14
N PRO A 14 32.50 -3.45 -17.22
CA PRO A 14 31.13 -3.93 -17.28
C PRO A 14 31.09 -5.45 -17.19
N VAL A 15 30.25 -5.97 -16.30
CA VAL A 15 30.05 -7.40 -16.07
C VAL A 15 29.38 -7.99 -17.32
N ASN A 16 30.08 -8.86 -18.03
CA ASN A 16 29.52 -9.59 -19.16
C ASN A 16 28.69 -10.77 -18.61
N PRO A 17 27.36 -10.80 -18.83
CA PRO A 17 26.47 -11.81 -18.24
C PRO A 17 26.83 -13.25 -18.64
N ASP A 18 27.47 -13.44 -19.79
CA ASP A 18 27.77 -14.78 -20.32
C ASP A 18 29.04 -15.42 -19.74
N THR A 19 29.89 -14.64 -19.05
CA THR A 19 31.23 -15.11 -18.61
C THR A 19 31.50 -14.88 -17.12
N SER A 20 30.59 -14.20 -16.42
CA SER A 20 30.79 -13.82 -15.02
C SER A 20 30.24 -14.91 -14.08
N PRO A 21 31.04 -15.47 -13.16
CA PRO A 21 30.62 -16.57 -12.30
C PRO A 21 29.47 -16.12 -11.37
N MET A 22 28.36 -16.87 -11.41
CA MET A 22 27.18 -16.66 -10.56
C MET A 22 27.18 -17.64 -9.40
N VAL A 23 26.84 -17.15 -8.20
CA VAL A 23 26.75 -18.00 -7.00
C VAL A 23 25.32 -17.96 -6.48
N ALA A 24 24.74 -19.14 -6.22
CA ALA A 24 23.43 -19.27 -5.59
C ALA A 24 23.57 -19.07 -4.08
N TYR A 25 22.92 -18.03 -3.55
CA TYR A 25 22.89 -17.77 -2.10
C TYR A 25 21.59 -18.29 -1.45
N SER A 26 20.56 -18.58 -2.25
CA SER A 26 19.34 -19.29 -1.84
C SER A 26 18.71 -20.01 -3.05
N GLN A 27 17.78 -20.94 -2.80
CA GLN A 27 17.12 -21.75 -3.84
C GLN A 27 16.40 -20.94 -4.93
N TYR A 28 16.19 -19.62 -4.74
CA TYR A 28 15.41 -18.80 -5.67
C TYR A 28 16.13 -17.54 -6.18
N HIS A 29 17.39 -17.29 -5.80
CA HIS A 29 18.10 -16.07 -6.20
C HIS A 29 19.57 -16.31 -6.56
N TRP A 30 19.96 -15.85 -7.75
CA TRP A 30 21.34 -15.87 -8.23
C TRP A 30 21.90 -14.46 -8.34
N HIS A 31 23.17 -14.29 -7.97
CA HIS A 31 23.88 -13.02 -8.10
C HIS A 31 25.25 -13.20 -8.76
N TYR A 32 25.68 -12.17 -9.50
CA TYR A 32 27.04 -12.07 -10.02
C TYR A 32 28.03 -11.83 -8.89
N ASN A 33 29.11 -12.61 -8.86
CA ASN A 33 30.14 -12.53 -7.84
C ASN A 33 31.05 -11.31 -8.12
N LEU A 34 30.72 -10.14 -7.55
CA LEU A 34 31.63 -8.99 -7.61
C LEU A 34 32.81 -9.23 -6.65
N PRO A 35 34.07 -9.07 -7.10
CA PRO A 35 35.22 -9.34 -6.27
C PRO A 35 35.29 -8.36 -5.08
N GLN A 36 35.18 -8.96 -3.88
CA GLN A 36 35.59 -8.47 -2.56
C GLN A 36 35.17 -7.03 -2.17
N GLY A 37 34.11 -6.94 -1.36
CA GLY A 37 33.96 -5.86 -0.37
C GLY A 37 33.24 -4.58 -0.81
N MET A 38 32.67 -4.53 -2.01
CA MET A 38 31.76 -3.44 -2.37
C MET A 38 30.33 -3.77 -1.89
N GLU A 39 30.01 -3.34 -0.66
CA GLU A 39 28.61 -3.08 -0.32
C GLU A 39 28.01 -2.13 -1.36
N ARG A 40 26.73 -2.34 -1.73
CA ARG A 40 26.01 -1.41 -2.61
C ARG A 40 26.24 0.02 -2.12
N PRO A 41 26.75 0.94 -2.95
CA PRO A 41 27.04 2.30 -2.51
C PRO A 41 25.71 3.02 -2.28
N HIS A 42 25.18 2.97 -1.05
CA HIS A 42 23.99 3.73 -0.68
C HIS A 42 24.28 5.16 -0.23
N SER A 43 25.56 5.54 -0.09
CA SER A 43 26.03 6.93 -0.10
C SER A 43 27.51 6.94 0.27
N VAL A 44 28.38 7.20 -0.69
CA VAL A 44 29.77 7.54 -0.40
C VAL A 44 30.04 8.86 -1.10
N ASN A 45 30.36 9.87 -0.29
CA ASN A 45 30.56 11.29 -0.59
C ASN A 45 29.29 12.17 -0.66
N ARG A 46 29.16 13.05 0.35
CA ARG A 46 28.12 14.09 0.48
C ARG A 46 28.24 15.23 -0.52
N THR A 47 29.26 15.25 -1.38
CA THR A 47 29.60 16.41 -2.22
C THR A 47 29.58 16.13 -3.72
N PHE A 48 29.45 14.87 -4.15
CA PHE A 48 29.32 14.55 -5.58
C PHE A 48 28.13 13.60 -5.77
N ALA A 49 27.24 13.95 -6.71
CA ALA A 49 26.15 13.07 -7.10
C ALA A 49 26.73 11.77 -7.68
N ALA A 50 26.23 10.62 -7.20
CA ALA A 50 26.61 9.32 -7.74
C ALA A 50 26.33 9.29 -9.26
N PRO A 51 27.26 8.77 -10.09
CA PRO A 51 27.06 8.68 -11.55
C PRO A 51 25.87 7.80 -11.93
N PHE A 52 25.45 6.92 -11.02
CA PHE A 52 24.15 6.27 -11.05
C PHE A 52 23.48 6.46 -9.69
N GLN A 53 22.74 7.55 -9.53
CA GLN A 53 21.60 7.48 -8.64
C GLN A 53 20.69 6.41 -9.24
N SER A 54 20.26 5.42 -8.45
CA SER A 54 19.02 4.74 -8.79
C SER A 54 18.04 5.87 -9.06
N ASN A 55 17.50 5.95 -10.27
CA ASN A 55 16.37 6.83 -10.50
C ASN A 55 15.39 6.48 -9.38
N HIS A 56 15.31 7.31 -8.35
CA HIS A 56 14.12 7.40 -7.54
C HIS A 56 13.11 7.75 -8.60
N SER A 57 12.42 6.70 -9.02
CA SER A 57 11.57 6.79 -10.17
C SER A 57 10.64 7.95 -9.84
N LEU A 58 10.53 8.90 -10.75
CA LEU A 58 9.51 9.95 -10.69
C LEU A 58 8.09 9.33 -10.76
N VAL A 59 7.94 8.03 -10.48
CA VAL A 59 6.74 7.28 -10.13
C VAL A 59 5.94 7.96 -9.03
N ASN A 60 6.54 8.85 -8.24
CA ASN A 60 5.82 9.63 -7.23
C ASN A 60 5.01 10.84 -7.74
N LYS A 61 5.05 11.20 -9.03
CA LYS A 61 4.23 12.34 -9.53
C LYS A 61 2.85 11.96 -10.05
N TYR A 62 2.60 10.71 -10.43
CA TYR A 62 1.30 10.29 -10.95
C TYR A 62 0.67 9.22 -10.09
N ARG A 63 -0.38 9.62 -9.36
CA ARG A 63 -1.24 8.75 -8.53
C ARG A 63 -2.63 8.69 -9.15
N GLY A 64 -2.75 8.03 -10.29
CA GLY A 64 -4.01 7.85 -11.00
C GLY A 64 -4.03 6.53 -11.76
N VAL A 65 -5.23 6.09 -12.12
CA VAL A 65 -5.43 4.93 -12.99
C VAL A 65 -5.02 5.33 -14.40
N TRP A 66 -4.11 4.57 -14.99
CA TRP A 66 -3.68 4.81 -16.36
C TRP A 66 -4.66 4.18 -17.33
N ILE A 67 -5.15 4.97 -18.27
CA ILE A 67 -6.10 4.53 -19.29
C ILE A 67 -5.40 4.57 -20.64
N GLU A 68 -5.37 3.41 -21.29
CA GLU A 68 -4.84 3.25 -22.63
C GLU A 68 -5.70 4.03 -23.62
N PHE A 69 -5.02 4.72 -24.53
CA PHE A 69 -5.62 5.60 -25.51
C PHE A 69 -5.14 5.21 -26.90
N ASP A 70 -5.68 4.10 -27.38
CA ASP A 70 -5.35 3.54 -28.67
C ASP A 70 -6.42 3.94 -29.70
N MET A 71 -6.30 5.17 -30.19
CA MET A 71 -7.21 5.78 -31.15
C MET A 71 -6.61 5.74 -32.55
N HIS A 72 -7.42 5.50 -33.57
CA HIS A 72 -6.95 5.49 -34.96
C HIS A 72 -6.25 6.83 -35.32
N PRO A 73 -5.13 6.83 -36.07
CA PRO A 73 -4.36 8.06 -36.35
C PRO A 73 -5.19 9.17 -36.99
N ALA A 74 -6.14 8.83 -37.87
CA ALA A 74 -7.02 9.82 -38.51
C ALA A 74 -7.84 10.63 -37.50
N PHE A 75 -8.42 9.98 -36.49
CA PHE A 75 -9.15 10.66 -35.42
C PHE A 75 -8.21 11.41 -34.48
N SER A 76 -6.99 10.89 -34.27
CA SER A 76 -5.97 11.58 -33.47
C SER A 76 -5.58 12.94 -34.07
N VAL A 77 -5.55 13.04 -35.40
CA VAL A 77 -5.30 14.29 -36.13
C VAL A 77 -6.55 15.17 -36.14
N ALA A 78 -7.72 14.61 -36.48
CA ALA A 78 -8.96 15.38 -36.59
C ALA A 78 -9.42 15.99 -35.25
N LEU A 79 -9.27 15.26 -34.14
CA LEU A 79 -9.65 15.70 -32.79
C LEU A 79 -8.47 16.33 -32.04
N GLU A 80 -7.35 16.62 -32.71
CA GLU A 80 -6.14 17.10 -32.04
C GLU A 80 -6.38 18.30 -31.08
N PRO A 81 -7.17 19.33 -31.46
CA PRO A 81 -7.43 20.47 -30.57
C PRO A 81 -8.07 20.07 -29.24
N GLN A 82 -9.01 19.12 -29.26
CA GLN A 82 -9.71 18.60 -28.09
C GLN A 82 -8.81 17.63 -27.31
N LEU A 83 -8.08 16.76 -28.01
CA LEU A 83 -7.20 15.77 -27.41
C LEU A 83 -5.95 16.37 -26.73
N ARG A 84 -5.58 17.61 -27.08
CA ARG A 84 -4.51 18.36 -26.39
C ARG A 84 -4.95 18.88 -25.01
N LYS A 85 -6.25 19.06 -24.78
CA LYS A 85 -6.83 19.49 -23.49
C LYS A 85 -6.86 18.38 -22.45
N LEU A 86 -6.85 17.14 -22.92
CA LEU A 86 -6.91 15.92 -22.11
C LEU A 86 -5.53 15.52 -21.57
N PRO A 87 -5.47 14.78 -20.45
CA PRO A 87 -4.21 14.34 -19.87
C PRO A 87 -3.48 13.37 -20.82
N ARG A 88 -2.38 13.85 -21.40
CA ARG A 88 -1.39 13.02 -22.10
C ARG A 88 -0.29 12.63 -21.12
N GLY A 89 -0.03 11.34 -21.02
CA GLY A 89 0.95 10.79 -20.08
C GLY A 89 0.60 11.07 -18.60
N ARG A 90 1.63 10.97 -17.77
CA ARG A 90 1.55 11.06 -16.31
C ARG A 90 1.51 12.52 -15.81
N THR A 91 0.59 13.33 -16.33
CA THR A 91 0.45 14.76 -15.99
C THR A 91 -0.94 15.08 -15.42
N LEU A 92 -1.01 16.08 -14.53
CA LEU A 92 -2.28 16.59 -14.03
C LEU A 92 -2.91 17.52 -15.07
N PRO A 93 -4.21 17.38 -15.37
CA PRO A 93 -4.89 18.21 -16.35
C PRO A 93 -5.03 19.66 -15.87
N LYS A 94 -4.81 20.60 -16.79
CA LYS A 94 -4.94 22.06 -16.54
C LYS A 94 -6.27 22.63 -17.03
N THR A 95 -6.83 22.07 -18.10
CA THR A 95 -8.07 22.55 -18.72
C THR A 95 -9.26 22.31 -17.80
N PRO A 96 -10.19 23.26 -17.61
CA PRO A 96 -11.40 23.04 -16.82
C PRO A 96 -12.23 21.86 -17.34
N ALA A 97 -12.82 21.08 -16.42
CA ALA A 97 -13.62 19.92 -16.81
C ALA A 97 -14.87 20.27 -17.62
N GLU A 98 -15.50 21.42 -17.36
CA GLU A 98 -16.68 21.91 -18.09
C GLU A 98 -16.39 22.07 -19.58
N GLU A 99 -15.21 22.61 -19.93
CA GLU A 99 -14.78 22.79 -21.32
C GLU A 99 -14.62 21.44 -22.04
N VAL A 100 -14.01 20.46 -21.36
CA VAL A 100 -13.79 19.12 -21.93
C VAL A 100 -15.12 18.37 -22.10
N ILE A 101 -16.05 18.51 -21.15
CA ILE A 101 -17.39 17.94 -21.24
C ILE A 101 -18.16 18.60 -22.40
N ALA A 102 -18.12 19.93 -22.52
CA ALA A 102 -18.76 20.67 -23.60
C ALA A 102 -18.23 20.24 -24.98
N ASP A 103 -16.91 20.18 -25.15
CA ASP A 103 -16.26 19.72 -26.38
C ASP A 103 -16.73 18.30 -26.77
N TYR A 104 -16.80 17.38 -25.80
CA TYR A 104 -17.29 16.03 -26.03
C TYR A 104 -18.75 16.03 -26.47
N THR A 105 -19.63 16.72 -25.74
CA THR A 105 -21.06 16.75 -26.07
C THR A 105 -21.35 17.35 -27.44
N ALA A 106 -20.56 18.33 -27.88
CA ALA A 106 -20.73 19.01 -29.16
C ALA A 106 -20.25 18.17 -30.35
N LEU A 107 -19.12 17.47 -30.22
CA LEU A 107 -18.44 16.83 -31.35
C LEU A 107 -18.56 15.31 -31.36
N ALA A 108 -18.81 14.64 -30.23
CA ALA A 108 -18.98 13.19 -30.21
C ALA A 108 -20.07 12.70 -31.16
N PRO A 109 -21.22 13.37 -31.33
CA PRO A 109 -22.24 12.95 -32.31
C PRO A 109 -21.75 12.95 -33.76
N LEU A 110 -20.69 13.68 -34.10
CA LEU A 110 -20.12 13.77 -35.45
C LEU A 110 -19.12 12.64 -35.76
N VAL A 111 -18.76 11.84 -34.76
CA VAL A 111 -17.82 10.72 -34.92
C VAL A 111 -18.64 9.44 -35.08
N ASP A 112 -18.68 8.87 -36.27
CA ASP A 112 -19.43 7.63 -36.52
C ASP A 112 -18.81 6.39 -35.87
N ASP A 113 -17.49 6.40 -35.64
CA ASP A 113 -16.78 5.29 -35.00
C ASP A 113 -17.05 5.23 -33.50
N GLU A 114 -17.91 4.29 -33.08
CA GLU A 114 -18.27 4.05 -31.69
C GLU A 114 -17.07 3.82 -30.78
N LYS A 115 -16.10 3.02 -31.25
CA LYS A 115 -14.92 2.67 -30.45
C LYS A 115 -14.10 3.91 -30.11
N THR A 116 -13.88 4.79 -31.09
CA THR A 116 -13.21 6.09 -30.90
C THR A 116 -13.98 6.99 -29.94
N ARG A 117 -15.31 7.05 -30.04
CA ARG A 117 -16.14 7.82 -29.09
C ARG A 117 -15.97 7.31 -27.67
N ASP A 118 -16.06 6.00 -27.46
CA ASP A 118 -15.95 5.37 -26.15
C ASP A 118 -14.54 5.57 -25.55
N LEU A 119 -13.48 5.50 -26.37
CA LEU A 119 -12.11 5.78 -25.94
C LEU A 119 -11.88 7.26 -25.61
N TRP A 120 -12.47 8.18 -26.38
CA TRP A 120 -12.43 9.60 -26.08
C TRP A 120 -13.15 9.90 -24.75
N LEU A 121 -14.35 9.35 -24.58
CA LEU A 121 -15.12 9.46 -23.35
C LEU A 121 -14.34 8.92 -22.13
N ALA A 122 -13.59 7.83 -22.31
CA ALA A 122 -12.74 7.30 -21.26
C ALA A 122 -11.69 8.32 -20.77
N LYS A 123 -11.14 9.14 -21.68
CA LYS A 123 -10.22 10.22 -21.30
C LYS A 123 -10.92 11.41 -20.66
N VAL A 124 -12.13 11.72 -21.08
CA VAL A 124 -12.97 12.73 -20.41
C VAL A 124 -13.22 12.32 -18.95
N PHE A 125 -13.61 11.07 -18.69
CA PHE A 125 -13.76 10.54 -17.33
C PHE A 125 -12.45 10.62 -16.54
N GLN A 126 -11.33 10.21 -17.13
CA GLN A 126 -10.03 10.30 -16.49
C GLN A 126 -9.69 11.75 -16.08
N HIS A 127 -9.95 12.71 -16.97
CA HIS A 127 -9.74 14.13 -16.74
C HIS A 127 -10.61 14.65 -15.58
N CYS A 128 -11.90 14.37 -15.65
CA CYS A 128 -12.88 14.73 -14.62
C CYS A 128 -12.53 14.11 -13.25
N ALA A 129 -12.00 12.88 -13.23
CA ALA A 129 -11.56 12.20 -12.02
C ALA A 129 -10.37 12.90 -11.34
N PHE A 130 -9.44 13.45 -12.14
CA PHE A 130 -8.33 14.23 -11.60
C PHE A 130 -8.78 15.55 -11.00
N GLN A 131 -9.78 16.21 -11.59
CA GLN A 131 -10.33 17.47 -11.09
C GLN A 131 -11.43 17.30 -10.03
N ARG A 132 -11.96 16.08 -9.87
CA ARG A 132 -13.05 15.73 -8.93
C ARG A 132 -14.34 16.55 -9.15
N CYS A 133 -14.69 16.81 -10.41
CA CYS A 133 -15.94 17.49 -10.75
C CYS A 133 -17.12 16.49 -10.80
N GLY A 134 -18.35 16.93 -10.52
CA GLY A 134 -19.53 16.05 -10.39
C GLY A 134 -20.32 15.75 -11.68
N GLY A 135 -20.03 16.43 -12.80
CA GLY A 135 -20.89 16.40 -13.99
C GLY A 135 -20.64 15.27 -15.00
N ALA A 136 -19.60 14.45 -14.84
CA ALA A 136 -19.25 13.48 -15.89
C ALA A 136 -20.17 12.25 -15.92
N MET A 137 -20.84 11.90 -14.81
CA MET A 137 -21.80 10.77 -14.81
C MET A 137 -22.96 10.99 -15.79
N GLU A 138 -23.36 12.24 -16.06
CA GLU A 138 -24.41 12.53 -17.04
C GLU A 138 -24.03 12.06 -18.45
N LEU A 139 -22.73 12.05 -18.78
CA LEU A 139 -22.25 11.48 -20.04
C LEU A 139 -22.37 9.95 -20.08
N TRP A 140 -22.18 9.27 -18.93
CA TRP A 140 -22.41 7.84 -18.84
C TRP A 140 -23.89 7.52 -19.09
N GLU A 141 -24.79 8.21 -18.39
CA GLU A 141 -26.23 8.01 -18.53
C GLU A 141 -26.70 8.28 -19.96
N ARG A 142 -26.18 9.32 -20.60
CA ARG A 142 -26.59 9.72 -21.96
C ARG A 142 -26.05 8.81 -23.07
N TYR A 143 -24.78 8.40 -23.01
CA TYR A 143 -24.11 7.75 -24.14
C TYR A 143 -23.78 6.26 -23.92
N CYS A 144 -23.80 5.78 -22.68
CA CYS A 144 -23.32 4.44 -22.31
C CYS A 144 -24.41 3.58 -21.66
N HIS A 145 -25.27 4.15 -20.83
CA HIS A 145 -26.20 3.38 -19.99
C HIS A 145 -27.09 2.43 -20.80
N GLN A 146 -27.77 2.95 -21.82
CA GLN A 146 -28.65 2.14 -22.68
C GLN A 146 -27.91 1.02 -23.42
N ARG A 147 -26.65 1.25 -23.79
CA ARG A 147 -25.83 0.29 -24.54
C ARG A 147 -25.28 -0.83 -23.65
N PHE A 148 -24.89 -0.51 -22.42
CA PHE A 148 -24.05 -1.41 -21.61
C PHE A 148 -24.69 -1.88 -20.30
N THR A 149 -25.52 -1.07 -19.64
CA THR A 149 -25.99 -1.37 -18.27
C THR A 149 -27.49 -1.56 -18.15
N ALA A 150 -28.28 -1.08 -19.11
CA ALA A 150 -29.73 -1.27 -19.14
C ALA A 150 -30.14 -2.76 -19.13
N GLU A 151 -31.36 -3.03 -18.69
CA GLU A 151 -31.94 -4.38 -18.75
C GLU A 151 -32.01 -4.87 -20.20
N GLY A 152 -31.46 -6.06 -20.46
CA GLY A 152 -31.35 -6.62 -21.82
C GLY A 152 -30.12 -6.18 -22.62
N ALA A 153 -29.27 -5.28 -22.10
CA ALA A 153 -28.02 -4.92 -22.75
C ALA A 153 -27.02 -6.09 -22.75
N THR A 154 -26.55 -6.47 -23.94
CA THR A 154 -25.56 -7.55 -24.14
C THR A 154 -24.19 -7.05 -24.58
N ALA A 155 -24.08 -5.78 -24.96
CA ALA A 155 -22.82 -5.20 -25.44
C ALA A 155 -21.81 -5.05 -24.30
N LYS A 156 -20.52 -5.25 -24.62
CA LYS A 156 -19.41 -5.08 -23.68
C LYS A 156 -18.69 -3.76 -23.94
N PRO A 157 -18.59 -2.85 -22.95
CA PRO A 157 -17.86 -1.60 -23.11
C PRO A 157 -16.34 -1.83 -23.18
N PRO A 158 -15.56 -0.96 -23.84
CA PRO A 158 -14.11 -1.05 -23.80
C PRO A 158 -13.55 -0.99 -22.37
N LEU A 159 -12.54 -1.80 -22.06
CA LEU A 159 -11.92 -1.85 -20.72
C LEU A 159 -11.43 -0.46 -20.26
N SER A 160 -10.86 0.33 -21.17
CA SER A 160 -10.44 1.71 -20.91
C SER A 160 -11.57 2.58 -20.38
N LEU A 161 -12.76 2.44 -20.96
CA LEU A 161 -13.95 3.18 -20.54
C LEU A 161 -14.39 2.74 -19.14
N VAL A 162 -14.49 1.43 -18.87
CA VAL A 162 -14.85 0.89 -17.55
C VAL A 162 -13.89 1.33 -16.45
N LYS A 163 -12.58 1.19 -16.68
CA LYS A 163 -11.55 1.64 -15.73
C LYS A 163 -11.69 3.14 -15.45
N SER A 164 -11.98 3.93 -16.47
CA SER A 164 -12.11 5.38 -16.34
C SER A 164 -13.32 5.83 -15.55
N VAL A 165 -14.50 5.24 -15.79
CA VAL A 165 -15.73 5.61 -15.09
C VAL A 165 -15.66 5.13 -13.64
N LEU A 166 -15.13 3.93 -13.37
CA LEU A 166 -14.90 3.48 -12.00
C LEU A 166 -13.88 4.37 -11.29
N PHE A 167 -12.78 4.72 -11.94
CA PHE A 167 -11.80 5.66 -11.37
C PHE A 167 -12.43 7.02 -11.05
N TYR A 168 -13.31 7.51 -11.93
CA TYR A 168 -14.08 8.72 -11.70
C TYR A 168 -15.01 8.61 -10.49
N CYS A 169 -15.86 7.58 -10.42
CA CYS A 169 -16.73 7.33 -9.27
C CYS A 169 -15.93 7.25 -7.97
N ASN A 170 -14.79 6.56 -7.97
CA ASN A 170 -13.91 6.42 -6.80
C ASN A 170 -13.24 7.73 -6.36
N LYS A 171 -13.11 8.71 -7.26
CA LYS A 171 -12.51 10.02 -6.95
C LYS A 171 -13.54 11.02 -6.44
N THR A 172 -14.78 10.89 -6.90
CA THR A 172 -15.92 11.71 -6.49
C THR A 172 -16.72 11.09 -5.34
N ASP A 173 -16.38 9.87 -4.92
CA ASP A 173 -17.09 9.10 -3.89
C ASP A 173 -18.58 8.89 -4.28
N ASN A 174 -18.83 8.60 -5.56
CA ASN A 174 -20.17 8.41 -6.15
C ASN A 174 -20.64 6.96 -6.05
N SER A 175 -21.87 6.73 -5.56
CA SER A 175 -22.48 5.41 -5.33
C SER A 175 -22.77 4.58 -6.59
N GLY A 176 -22.79 5.19 -7.78
CA GLY A 176 -22.93 4.49 -9.05
C GLY A 176 -21.80 3.50 -9.36
N TRP A 177 -20.70 3.52 -8.59
CA TRP A 177 -19.60 2.57 -8.73
C TRP A 177 -20.06 1.11 -8.57
N ARG A 178 -21.03 0.83 -7.69
CA ARG A 178 -21.42 -0.52 -7.31
C ARG A 178 -22.03 -1.28 -8.47
N ALA A 179 -23.04 -0.69 -9.13
CA ALA A 179 -23.70 -1.30 -10.29
C ALA A 179 -22.71 -1.57 -11.45
N LEU A 180 -21.74 -0.67 -11.65
CA LEU A 180 -20.68 -0.85 -12.64
C LEU A 180 -19.72 -1.98 -12.24
N PHE A 181 -19.35 -2.06 -10.97
CA PHE A 181 -18.47 -3.10 -10.45
C PHE A 181 -19.12 -4.49 -10.51
N ASP A 182 -20.40 -4.61 -10.15
CA ASP A 182 -21.13 -5.88 -10.20
C ASP A 182 -21.18 -6.42 -11.65
N ARG A 183 -21.33 -5.53 -12.65
CA ARG A 183 -21.22 -5.91 -14.07
C ARG A 183 -19.80 -6.33 -14.49
N CYS A 184 -18.76 -5.92 -13.78
CA CYS A 184 -17.38 -6.30 -14.08
C CYS A 184 -16.99 -7.69 -13.58
N LEU A 185 -17.79 -8.27 -12.68
CA LEU A 185 -17.57 -9.61 -12.12
C LEU A 185 -17.63 -10.69 -13.21
N LYS A 186 -17.25 -11.91 -12.82
CA LYS A 186 -17.17 -13.08 -13.70
C LYS A 186 -18.43 -13.35 -14.52
N ASP A 187 -19.61 -13.13 -13.92
CA ASP A 187 -20.91 -13.38 -14.56
C ASP A 187 -21.34 -12.28 -15.55
N GLY A 188 -20.60 -11.17 -15.63
CA GLY A 188 -20.87 -10.07 -16.53
C GLY A 188 -19.79 -9.90 -17.61
N TRP A 189 -19.09 -8.77 -17.55
CA TRP A 189 -18.02 -8.44 -18.50
C TRP A 189 -16.71 -9.17 -18.20
N ASN A 190 -16.49 -9.62 -16.96
CA ASN A 190 -15.29 -10.29 -16.48
C ASN A 190 -14.02 -9.44 -16.66
N TYR A 191 -14.05 -8.19 -16.17
CA TYR A 191 -12.95 -7.23 -16.30
C TYR A 191 -12.09 -7.09 -15.04
N THR A 192 -12.55 -7.61 -13.91
CA THR A 192 -11.82 -7.58 -12.64
C THR A 192 -10.40 -8.18 -12.71
N PRO A 193 -10.11 -9.26 -13.47
CA PRO A 193 -8.73 -9.77 -13.58
C PRO A 193 -7.77 -8.78 -14.28
N LEU A 194 -8.31 -7.82 -15.03
CA LEU A 194 -7.54 -6.84 -15.80
C LEU A 194 -7.31 -5.53 -15.03
N PHE A 195 -7.79 -5.43 -13.79
CA PHE A 195 -7.62 -4.24 -12.96
C PHE A 195 -6.20 -4.16 -12.39
N ASP A 196 -5.59 -2.98 -12.51
CA ASP A 196 -4.26 -2.72 -11.96
C ASP A 196 -4.33 -2.40 -10.46
N THR A 197 -3.17 -2.40 -9.81
CA THR A 197 -3.08 -2.14 -8.36
C THR A 197 -3.58 -0.74 -7.98
N ALA A 198 -3.49 0.23 -8.90
CA ALA A 198 -4.02 1.57 -8.71
C ALA A 198 -5.55 1.56 -8.66
N GLN A 199 -6.21 0.85 -9.58
CA GLN A 199 -7.66 0.70 -9.62
C GLN A 199 -8.19 0.14 -8.30
N TRP A 200 -7.64 -0.98 -7.83
CA TRP A 200 -7.98 -1.57 -6.53
C TRP A 200 -7.76 -0.60 -5.36
N SER A 201 -6.64 0.12 -5.37
CA SER A 201 -6.33 1.10 -4.33
C SER A 201 -7.32 2.26 -4.31
N PHE A 202 -7.84 2.71 -5.46
CA PHE A 202 -8.83 3.79 -5.50
C PHE A 202 -10.21 3.32 -5.08
N MET A 203 -10.62 2.11 -5.48
CA MET A 203 -11.86 1.48 -5.05
C MET A 203 -11.92 1.37 -3.53
N LEU A 204 -10.96 0.65 -2.92
CA LEU A 204 -10.87 0.47 -1.46
C LEU A 204 -10.89 1.80 -0.70
N LYS A 205 -10.20 2.80 -1.24
CA LYS A 205 -10.16 4.12 -0.61
C LYS A 205 -11.49 4.86 -0.66
N SER A 206 -12.24 4.72 -1.75
CA SER A 206 -13.51 5.43 -1.92
C SER A 206 -14.60 4.77 -1.09
N ILE A 207 -14.77 3.45 -1.20
CA ILE A 207 -15.76 2.69 -0.43
C ILE A 207 -15.56 2.86 1.09
N GLY A 208 -14.29 2.89 1.54
CA GLY A 208 -13.97 3.14 2.95
C GLY A 208 -14.29 4.57 3.42
N ARG A 209 -14.26 5.57 2.53
CA ARG A 209 -14.70 6.93 2.87
C ARG A 209 -16.21 7.06 2.89
N MET A 210 -16.87 6.37 1.96
CA MET A 210 -18.33 6.32 1.89
C MET A 210 -18.92 5.56 3.08
N GLY A 211 -18.14 4.68 3.72
CA GLY A 211 -18.64 3.83 4.80
C GLY A 211 -19.44 2.63 4.28
N ASP A 212 -19.21 2.24 3.02
CA ASP A 212 -19.91 1.12 2.39
C ASP A 212 -19.25 -0.20 2.77
N GLU A 213 -19.69 -0.79 3.88
CA GLU A 213 -19.11 -2.03 4.43
C GLU A 213 -19.33 -3.25 3.52
N ASP A 214 -20.51 -3.35 2.90
CA ASP A 214 -20.82 -4.42 1.94
C ASP A 214 -20.02 -4.24 0.65
N GLY A 215 -19.75 -3.00 0.26
CA GLY A 215 -18.77 -2.64 -0.76
C GLY A 215 -17.36 -3.11 -0.43
N VAL A 216 -16.90 -2.86 0.81
CA VAL A 216 -15.58 -3.32 1.28
C VAL A 216 -15.50 -4.84 1.20
N ARG A 217 -16.52 -5.55 1.67
CA ARG A 217 -16.56 -7.01 1.59
C ARG A 217 -16.48 -7.50 0.15
N ALA A 218 -17.36 -7.03 -0.72
CA ALA A 218 -17.43 -7.49 -2.11
C ALA A 218 -16.13 -7.24 -2.89
N VAL A 219 -15.50 -6.07 -2.70
CA VAL A 219 -14.22 -5.76 -3.36
C VAL A 219 -13.10 -6.64 -2.83
N LEU A 220 -13.06 -6.90 -1.53
CA LEU A 220 -12.05 -7.78 -0.94
C LEU A 220 -12.24 -9.24 -1.41
N GLU A 221 -13.47 -9.77 -1.39
CA GLU A 221 -13.80 -11.10 -1.91
C GLU A 221 -13.32 -11.25 -3.37
N GLU A 222 -13.69 -10.31 -4.24
CA GLU A 222 -13.28 -10.35 -5.65
C GLU A 222 -11.75 -10.26 -5.81
N MET A 223 -11.06 -9.46 -5.00
CA MET A 223 -9.60 -9.37 -5.02
C MET A 223 -8.91 -10.71 -4.70
N LEU A 224 -9.53 -11.56 -3.87
CA LEU A 224 -9.03 -12.92 -3.61
C LEU A 224 -9.31 -13.84 -4.80
N ASP A 225 -10.52 -13.76 -5.34
CA ASP A 225 -10.94 -14.61 -6.45
C ASP A 225 -10.06 -14.39 -7.69
N VAL A 226 -9.70 -13.14 -7.99
CA VAL A 226 -8.79 -12.80 -9.10
C VAL A 226 -7.31 -12.85 -8.73
N GLN A 227 -6.97 -13.21 -7.49
CA GLN A 227 -5.59 -13.25 -6.98
C GLN A 227 -4.83 -11.94 -7.21
N ALA A 228 -5.45 -10.81 -6.85
CA ALA A 228 -4.84 -9.50 -7.00
C ALA A 228 -3.51 -9.39 -6.20
N ASP A 229 -2.55 -8.62 -6.71
CA ASP A 229 -1.26 -8.37 -6.03
C ASP A 229 -1.45 -7.48 -4.79
N LEU A 230 -1.86 -8.11 -3.68
CA LEU A 230 -2.18 -7.48 -2.40
C LEU A 230 -1.00 -6.69 -1.80
N ASP A 231 0.23 -7.12 -2.09
CA ASP A 231 1.44 -6.49 -1.58
C ASP A 231 1.69 -5.12 -2.23
N ARG A 232 1.30 -4.96 -3.50
CA ARG A 232 1.45 -3.70 -4.25
C ARG A 232 0.30 -2.71 -4.08
N VAL A 233 -0.86 -3.14 -3.60
CA VAL A 233 -1.99 -2.23 -3.28
C VAL A 233 -1.52 -1.20 -2.26
N GLU A 234 -2.03 0.04 -2.30
CA GLU A 234 -1.63 1.07 -1.32
C GLU A 234 -2.13 0.72 0.09
N ALA A 235 -1.23 0.63 1.08
CA ALA A 235 -1.59 0.34 2.48
C ALA A 235 -2.59 1.35 3.05
N ARG A 236 -2.46 2.64 2.67
CA ARG A 236 -3.38 3.70 3.08
C ARG A 236 -4.82 3.44 2.63
N SER A 237 -5.01 2.94 1.41
CA SER A 237 -6.33 2.63 0.87
C SER A 237 -6.98 1.46 1.59
N VAL A 238 -6.20 0.40 1.85
CA VAL A 238 -6.66 -0.76 2.62
C VAL A 238 -7.07 -0.33 4.03
N VAL A 239 -6.24 0.43 4.74
CA VAL A 239 -6.58 0.89 6.11
C VAL A 239 -7.87 1.72 6.14
N ILE A 240 -8.07 2.61 5.15
CA ILE A 240 -9.31 3.41 5.06
C ILE A 240 -10.53 2.49 4.86
N ALA A 241 -10.43 1.48 3.99
CA ALA A 241 -11.48 0.49 3.79
C ALA A 241 -11.79 -0.30 5.08
N LEU A 242 -10.75 -0.87 5.70
CA LEU A 242 -10.91 -1.69 6.90
C LEU A 242 -11.47 -0.88 8.07
N ASN A 243 -11.03 0.36 8.27
CA ASN A 243 -11.54 1.22 9.35
C ASN A 243 -13.04 1.51 9.23
N ALA A 244 -13.60 1.42 8.03
CA ALA A 244 -15.01 1.68 7.78
C ALA A 244 -15.93 0.55 8.29
N VAL A 245 -15.38 -0.65 8.51
CA VAL A 245 -16.14 -1.85 8.92
C VAL A 245 -16.45 -1.82 10.41
N THR A 246 -17.74 -1.76 10.73
CA THR A 246 -18.27 -1.80 12.10
C THR A 246 -19.22 -2.97 12.34
N ASN A 247 -19.83 -3.50 11.28
CA ASN A 247 -20.69 -4.67 11.33
C ASN A 247 -19.89 -5.92 11.74
N ALA A 248 -20.44 -6.69 12.68
CA ALA A 248 -19.81 -7.90 13.22
C ALA A 248 -19.54 -8.96 12.14
N ASP A 249 -20.47 -9.17 11.20
CA ASP A 249 -20.33 -10.21 10.17
C ASP A 249 -19.22 -9.87 9.17
N VAL A 250 -19.20 -8.60 8.72
CA VAL A 250 -18.16 -8.09 7.81
C VAL A 250 -16.81 -8.04 8.52
N TYR A 251 -16.80 -7.71 9.82
CA TYR A 251 -15.60 -7.75 10.64
C TYR A 251 -15.00 -9.16 10.72
N GLU A 252 -15.80 -10.20 10.99
CA GLU A 252 -15.32 -11.59 11.01
C GLU A 252 -14.75 -12.04 9.66
N PHE A 253 -15.36 -11.63 8.56
CA PHE A 253 -14.80 -11.83 7.23
C PHE A 253 -13.42 -11.15 7.09
N VAL A 254 -13.32 -9.87 7.47
CA VAL A 254 -12.07 -9.10 7.39
C VAL A 254 -10.96 -9.70 8.26
N LYS A 255 -11.28 -10.20 9.46
CA LYS A 255 -10.30 -10.90 10.31
C LYS A 255 -9.62 -12.03 9.57
N LYS A 256 -10.42 -12.87 8.89
CA LYS A 256 -9.92 -13.99 8.07
C LYS A 256 -9.16 -13.46 6.86
N TYR A 257 -9.69 -12.44 6.20
CA TYR A 257 -9.08 -11.81 5.04
C TYR A 257 -7.65 -11.34 5.30
N LEU A 258 -7.37 -10.76 6.46
CA LEU A 258 -6.05 -10.24 6.81
C LEU A 258 -4.97 -11.30 6.70
N PHE A 259 -5.31 -12.59 6.83
CA PHE A 259 -4.34 -13.67 6.72
C PHE A 259 -3.75 -13.82 5.31
N ASN A 260 -4.40 -13.28 4.29
CA ASN A 260 -3.93 -13.32 2.92
C ASN A 260 -2.81 -12.30 2.63
N PHE A 261 -2.62 -11.29 3.48
CA PHE A 261 -1.54 -10.31 3.30
C PHE A 261 -0.18 -10.85 3.73
N GLY A 262 0.88 -10.61 2.94
CA GLY A 262 2.25 -10.95 3.32
C GLY A 262 2.74 -10.19 4.57
N GLU A 263 3.73 -10.72 5.29
CA GLU A 263 4.26 -10.13 6.54
C GLU A 263 4.64 -8.64 6.36
N ARG A 264 5.36 -8.34 5.27
CA ARG A 264 5.77 -6.97 4.93
C ARG A 264 4.58 -6.03 4.83
N LYS A 265 3.53 -6.46 4.16
CA LYS A 265 2.31 -5.69 3.95
C LYS A 265 1.57 -5.46 5.26
N VAL A 266 1.44 -6.47 6.10
CA VAL A 266 0.81 -6.37 7.42
C VAL A 266 1.54 -5.35 8.31
N LYS A 267 2.88 -5.36 8.33
CA LYS A 267 3.68 -4.36 9.05
C LYS A 267 3.40 -2.94 8.55
N PHE A 268 3.29 -2.76 7.23
CA PHE A 268 2.92 -1.47 6.65
C PHE A 268 1.50 -1.06 6.99
N LEU A 269 0.53 -1.98 7.02
CA LEU A 269 -0.84 -1.69 7.44
C LEU A 269 -0.85 -1.16 8.87
N ARG A 270 -0.18 -1.83 9.81
CA ARG A 270 -0.05 -1.36 11.19
C ARG A 270 0.53 0.06 11.28
N THR A 271 1.71 0.28 10.69
CA THR A 271 2.37 1.59 10.72
C THR A 271 1.49 2.67 10.08
N THR A 272 0.82 2.36 8.97
CA THR A 272 -0.08 3.29 8.29
C THR A 272 -1.30 3.59 9.13
N TYR A 273 -1.89 2.61 9.81
CA TYR A 273 -3.04 2.81 10.69
C TYR A 273 -2.70 3.73 11.87
N SER A 274 -1.57 3.48 12.55
CA SER A 274 -1.10 4.35 13.63
C SER A 274 -0.82 5.78 13.15
N ASP A 275 -0.22 5.94 11.96
CA ASP A 275 0.01 7.27 11.37
C ASP A 275 -1.31 7.99 11.07
N LEU A 276 -2.28 7.32 10.44
CA LEU A 276 -3.56 7.92 10.08
C LEU A 276 -4.44 8.26 11.29
N ARG A 277 -4.29 7.58 12.43
CA ARG A 277 -4.93 7.93 13.71
C ARG A 277 -4.20 9.05 14.47
N GLY A 278 -2.86 9.09 14.39
CA GLY A 278 -2.04 10.09 15.05
C GLY A 278 -1.80 11.33 14.18
N HIS A 279 -0.52 11.67 13.97
CA HIS A 279 -0.10 12.88 13.26
C HIS A 279 -0.58 12.97 11.80
N GLY A 280 -0.92 11.84 11.16
CA GLY A 280 -1.44 11.75 9.81
C GLY A 280 -2.94 12.02 9.69
N ALA A 281 -3.69 12.12 10.80
CA ALA A 281 -5.13 12.41 10.79
C ALA A 281 -5.44 13.74 10.09
N GLY A 282 -4.65 14.79 10.36
CA GLY A 282 -4.80 16.10 9.72
C GLY A 282 -4.43 16.13 8.22
N LYS A 283 -3.84 15.07 7.67
CA LYS A 283 -3.50 14.94 6.24
C LYS A 283 -4.59 14.21 5.45
N LEU A 284 -5.66 13.77 6.09
CA LEU A 284 -6.81 13.18 5.44
C LEU A 284 -7.85 14.26 5.13
N ARG A 285 -8.47 14.16 3.95
CA ARG A 285 -9.63 14.99 3.60
C ARG A 285 -10.78 14.76 4.58
N ILE A 286 -10.97 13.50 4.97
CA ILE A 286 -11.96 13.05 5.94
C ILE A 286 -11.18 12.29 7.00
N PRO A 287 -11.07 12.80 8.23
CA PRO A 287 -10.41 12.10 9.33
C PRO A 287 -11.02 10.72 9.54
N LEU A 288 -10.20 9.74 9.92
CA LEU A 288 -10.71 8.42 10.27
C LEU A 288 -11.52 8.53 11.56
N LYS A 289 -12.73 7.96 11.56
CA LYS A 289 -13.46 7.72 12.80
C LYS A 289 -12.71 6.68 13.63
N GLU A 290 -12.73 6.83 14.95
CA GLU A 290 -12.07 5.90 15.86
C GLU A 290 -12.77 4.53 15.84
N ASN A 291 -12.17 3.56 15.13
CA ASN A 291 -12.56 2.16 15.18
C ASN A 291 -11.48 1.34 15.91
N ASP A 292 -11.60 1.23 17.24
CA ASP A 292 -10.59 0.59 18.09
C ASP A 292 -10.47 -0.91 17.84
N ASN A 293 -11.61 -1.57 17.62
CA ASN A 293 -11.65 -3.01 17.34
C ASN A 293 -10.79 -3.35 16.12
N MET A 294 -11.00 -2.66 14.99
CA MET A 294 -10.22 -2.89 13.78
C MET A 294 -8.74 -2.50 13.97
N TYR A 295 -8.47 -1.37 14.62
CA TYR A 295 -7.10 -0.92 14.88
C TYR A 295 -6.29 -1.95 15.69
N TYR A 296 -6.84 -2.40 16.81
CA TYR A 296 -6.17 -3.39 17.66
C TYR A 296 -6.04 -4.74 16.96
N HIS A 297 -7.02 -5.13 16.13
CA HIS A 297 -6.93 -6.36 15.35
C HIS A 297 -5.81 -6.31 14.29
N VAL A 298 -5.66 -5.19 13.57
CA VAL A 298 -4.52 -4.99 12.65
C VAL A 298 -3.18 -5.00 13.40
N CYS A 299 -3.12 -4.40 14.59
CA CYS A 299 -1.93 -4.43 15.44
C CYS A 299 -1.58 -5.84 15.90
N TRP A 300 -2.58 -6.61 16.35
CA TRP A 300 -2.44 -8.00 16.76
C TRP A 300 -2.01 -8.89 15.59
N HIS A 301 -2.63 -8.75 14.42
CA HIS A 301 -2.26 -9.53 13.25
C HIS A 301 -0.81 -9.27 12.80
N SER A 302 -0.31 -8.03 12.95
CA SER A 302 1.11 -7.74 12.74
C SER A 302 2.02 -8.36 13.80
N SER A 303 1.56 -8.48 15.04
CA SER A 303 2.39 -8.94 16.15
C SER A 303 2.56 -10.47 16.15
N ILE A 304 1.54 -11.23 15.76
CA ILE A 304 1.62 -12.69 15.59
C ILE A 304 2.53 -13.11 14.42
N ARG A 305 2.70 -12.25 13.40
CA ARG A 305 3.52 -12.53 12.21
C ARG A 305 4.99 -12.16 12.35
N SER A 306 5.32 -11.28 13.29
CA SER A 306 6.69 -10.96 13.65
C SER A 306 6.94 -11.39 15.10
N PRO A 307 7.19 -12.69 15.36
CA PRO A 307 7.33 -13.24 16.70
C PRO A 307 8.66 -12.81 17.32
N ARG A 308 8.78 -11.55 17.72
CA ARG A 308 9.90 -11.07 18.54
C ARG A 308 9.51 -10.15 19.69
N GLN A 309 8.29 -9.59 19.77
CA GLN A 309 7.94 -8.65 20.85
C GLN A 309 6.44 -8.60 21.22
N PHE A 310 5.70 -9.69 21.12
CA PHE A 310 4.32 -9.71 21.64
C PHE A 310 4.09 -11.00 22.40
N SER A 311 3.93 -10.89 23.71
CA SER A 311 3.27 -11.92 24.50
C SER A 311 1.78 -11.67 24.31
N PRO A 312 1.04 -12.50 23.57
CA PRO A 312 -0.39 -12.32 23.42
C PRO A 312 -1.02 -12.63 24.79
N ARG A 313 -1.56 -11.63 25.49
CA ARG A 313 -2.66 -11.92 26.41
C ARG A 313 -3.86 -12.20 25.52
N GLN A 314 -4.08 -13.47 25.20
CA GLN A 314 -5.30 -14.00 24.56
C GLN A 314 -6.58 -13.43 25.20
N LEU A 315 -6.50 -13.05 26.47
CA LEU A 315 -7.55 -12.43 27.30
C LEU A 315 -8.13 -11.09 26.81
N TYR A 316 -7.50 -10.35 25.89
CA TYR A 316 -8.06 -9.06 25.44
C TYR A 316 -9.21 -9.20 24.45
N PHE A 317 -9.31 -10.33 23.73
CA PHE A 317 -10.37 -10.54 22.74
C PHE A 317 -11.65 -11.11 23.35
N ASP A 318 -11.55 -11.73 24.53
CA ASP A 318 -12.68 -12.28 25.30
C ASP A 318 -12.93 -11.51 26.61
N TYR A 319 -12.42 -10.27 26.73
CA TYR A 319 -12.56 -9.49 27.97
C TYR A 319 -14.04 -9.19 28.25
N THR A 320 -14.63 -9.96 29.15
CA THR A 320 -15.83 -9.58 29.89
C THR A 320 -15.38 -8.65 31.01
N PRO A 321 -15.92 -7.42 31.10
CA PRO A 321 -15.54 -6.51 32.17
C PRO A 321 -15.78 -7.16 33.52
N SER A 322 -14.79 -7.06 34.41
CA SER A 322 -14.87 -7.60 35.77
C SER A 322 -16.15 -7.16 36.46
N THR A 323 -16.86 -8.12 37.05
CA THR A 323 -18.05 -7.88 37.88
C THR A 323 -17.69 -7.43 39.30
N LEU A 324 -16.40 -7.46 39.66
CA LEU A 324 -15.91 -6.97 40.94
C LEU A 324 -15.76 -5.45 40.87
N GLY A 325 -16.50 -4.74 41.71
CA GLY A 325 -16.59 -3.28 41.70
C GLY A 325 -15.24 -2.56 41.62
N SER A 326 -15.25 -1.39 40.97
CA SER A 326 -14.08 -0.52 40.85
C SER A 326 -13.56 -0.15 42.24
N SER A 327 -12.34 -0.55 42.58
CA SER A 327 -11.64 -0.01 43.74
C SER A 327 -11.19 1.40 43.38
N SER A 328 -11.81 2.43 43.98
CA SER A 328 -11.33 3.79 43.85
C SER A 328 -10.07 3.95 44.68
N HIS A 329 -8.91 4.02 44.01
CA HIS A 329 -7.66 4.35 44.68
C HIS A 329 -7.58 5.86 44.90
N ASN A 330 -7.11 6.28 46.09
CA ASN A 330 -6.79 7.68 46.35
C ASN A 330 -5.67 8.14 45.39
N PRO A 331 -5.69 9.37 44.83
CA PRO A 331 -4.63 9.89 43.97
C PRO A 331 -3.21 9.84 44.58
N ASN A 332 -3.07 9.68 45.91
CA ASN A 332 -1.79 9.51 46.59
C ASN A 332 -1.38 8.04 46.86
N ALA A 333 -2.13 7.06 46.33
CA ALA A 333 -1.79 5.65 46.51
C ALA A 333 -0.45 5.30 45.84
N LYS A 334 0.40 4.55 46.55
CA LYS A 334 1.66 4.07 45.98
C LYS A 334 1.35 3.06 44.87
N ILE A 335 2.17 3.08 43.82
CA ILE A 335 2.01 2.19 42.66
C ILE A 335 1.99 0.72 43.11
N ASP A 336 2.81 0.36 44.09
CA ASP A 336 2.91 -0.98 44.65
C ASP A 336 1.58 -1.47 45.25
N ASP A 337 0.83 -0.58 45.90
CA ASP A 337 -0.46 -0.91 46.53
C ASP A 337 -1.54 -1.13 45.45
N ILE A 338 -1.52 -0.32 44.39
CA ILE A 338 -2.41 -0.48 43.23
C ILE A 338 -2.11 -1.80 42.50
N VAL A 339 -0.83 -2.17 42.39
CA VAL A 339 -0.41 -3.41 41.73
C VAL A 339 -0.81 -4.63 42.56
N LYS A 340 -0.64 -4.60 43.88
CA LYS A 340 -1.10 -5.67 44.79
C LYS A 340 -2.62 -5.88 44.70
N ASP A 341 -3.41 -4.83 44.80
CA ASP A 341 -4.88 -4.91 44.68
C ASP A 341 -5.32 -5.52 43.35
N LYS A 342 -4.64 -5.16 42.25
CA LYS A 342 -4.94 -5.74 40.93
C LYS A 342 -4.57 -7.22 40.84
N ILE A 343 -3.44 -7.62 41.43
CA ILE A 343 -3.03 -9.03 41.45
C ILE A 343 -4.01 -9.87 42.27
N GLU A 344 -4.44 -9.38 43.44
CA GLU A 344 -5.42 -10.07 44.28
C GLU A 344 -6.77 -10.21 43.57
N LYS A 345 -7.23 -9.16 42.87
CA LYS A 345 -8.42 -9.24 42.02
C LYS A 345 -8.28 -10.27 40.91
N TRP A 346 -7.15 -10.27 40.20
CA TRP A 346 -6.90 -11.26 39.14
C TRP A 346 -6.77 -12.69 39.68
N LYS A 347 -6.29 -12.89 40.91
CA LYS A 347 -6.34 -14.21 41.57
C LYS A 347 -7.78 -14.61 41.90
N ALA A 348 -8.57 -13.70 42.48
CA ALA A 348 -9.97 -13.97 42.81
C ALA A 348 -10.83 -14.26 41.56
N GLU A 349 -10.48 -13.67 40.42
CA GLU A 349 -11.11 -13.91 39.12
C GLU A 349 -10.59 -15.18 38.41
N GLY A 350 -9.63 -15.90 39.00
CA GLY A 350 -9.02 -17.09 38.39
C GLY A 350 -8.09 -16.80 37.20
N LEU A 351 -7.73 -15.53 36.97
CA LEU A 351 -6.84 -15.09 35.89
C LEU A 351 -5.35 -15.29 36.22
N LEU A 352 -5.02 -15.43 37.51
CA LEU A 352 -3.69 -15.76 38.00
C LEU A 352 -3.76 -16.97 38.95
N PRO A 353 -2.77 -17.88 38.92
CA PRO A 353 -2.62 -18.91 39.93
C PRO A 353 -2.55 -18.34 41.35
N GLU A 354 -3.12 -19.04 42.33
CA GLU A 354 -3.14 -18.61 43.74
C GLU A 354 -1.73 -18.39 44.32
N ASP A 355 -0.76 -19.17 43.84
CA ASP A 355 0.66 -19.13 44.22
C ASP A 355 1.48 -18.09 43.44
N TYR A 356 0.89 -17.32 42.52
CA TYR A 356 1.60 -16.28 41.79
C TYR A 356 2.13 -15.18 42.74
N VAL A 357 3.45 -14.98 42.75
CA VAL A 357 4.12 -13.88 43.45
C VAL A 357 4.70 -12.92 42.42
N HIS A 358 4.34 -11.64 42.52
CA HIS A 358 4.93 -10.61 41.68
C HIS A 358 6.35 -10.29 42.16
N GLU A 359 7.35 -10.82 41.45
CA GLU A 359 8.73 -10.38 41.62
C GLU A 359 8.93 -9.08 40.83
N ASP A 360 9.24 -7.98 41.53
CA ASP A 360 9.75 -6.74 40.93
C ASP A 360 11.14 -6.98 40.34
N ARG A 361 11.21 -7.68 39.21
CA ARG A 361 12.42 -7.69 38.39
C ARG A 361 12.53 -6.32 37.76
N VAL A 362 13.29 -5.44 38.41
CA VAL A 362 13.79 -4.20 37.82
C VAL A 362 14.46 -4.56 36.51
N TYR A 363 13.75 -4.33 35.41
CA TYR A 363 14.24 -4.63 34.08
C TYR A 363 15.29 -3.57 33.74
N ASP A 364 16.55 -3.85 34.08
CA ASP A 364 17.66 -2.97 33.76
C ASP A 364 17.85 -2.90 32.24
N ARG A 365 17.20 -1.90 31.62
CA ARG A 365 17.25 -1.64 30.18
C ARG A 365 18.67 -1.47 29.66
N SER A 366 19.64 -1.18 30.53
CA SER A 366 21.05 -1.01 30.14
C SER A 366 21.83 -2.33 30.00
N ALA A 367 21.39 -3.41 30.66
CA ALA A 367 22.06 -4.71 30.62
C ALA A 367 21.72 -5.53 29.35
N ALA A 368 20.49 -5.42 28.84
CA ALA A 368 20.06 -6.15 27.65
C ALA A 368 20.81 -5.70 26.38
N PHE A 369 21.14 -4.41 26.25
CA PHE A 369 21.88 -3.90 25.09
C PHE A 369 23.38 -4.21 25.13
N LYS A 370 24.00 -4.33 26.32
CA LYS A 370 25.44 -4.64 26.44
C LYS A 370 25.77 -6.11 26.20
N ASN A 371 24.85 -7.03 26.50
CA ASN A 371 25.11 -8.47 26.35
C ASN A 371 24.85 -9.00 24.93
N VAL A 372 23.94 -8.40 24.14
CA VAL A 372 23.74 -8.78 22.74
C VAL A 372 24.93 -8.36 21.87
N ALA A 373 25.53 -7.19 22.12
CA ALA A 373 26.70 -6.72 21.39
C ALA A 373 27.99 -7.52 21.65
N ARG A 374 28.06 -8.30 22.74
CA ARG A 374 29.24 -9.12 23.09
C ARG A 374 29.14 -10.59 22.68
N GLN A 375 27.97 -11.08 22.26
CA GLN A 375 27.78 -12.50 21.94
C GLN A 375 27.65 -12.82 20.44
N GLU A 376 27.46 -11.84 19.55
CA GLU A 376 27.54 -12.10 18.10
C GLU A 376 28.99 -12.03 17.60
N LYS A 377 29.68 -13.16 17.75
CA LYS A 377 30.99 -13.51 17.16
C LYS A 377 30.92 -13.71 15.64
N TRP A 378 30.44 -12.75 14.87
CA TRP A 378 30.54 -12.83 13.41
C TRP A 378 31.24 -11.57 12.86
N LYS A 379 32.44 -11.80 12.31
CA LYS A 379 33.43 -10.86 11.72
C LYS A 379 34.49 -10.28 12.67
N LYS A 380 35.44 -11.13 13.11
CA LYS A 380 36.85 -10.72 13.05
C LYS A 380 37.42 -11.23 11.73
N MET A 381 37.61 -10.35 10.75
CA MET A 381 38.43 -10.68 9.58
C MET A 381 39.84 -11.09 10.04
N PRO A 382 40.51 -12.03 9.36
CA PRO A 382 41.93 -12.22 9.57
C PRO A 382 42.65 -10.90 9.26
N LYS A 383 43.36 -10.35 10.24
CA LYS A 383 44.25 -9.21 10.00
C LYS A 383 45.42 -9.74 9.18
N ILE A 384 45.46 -9.35 7.92
CA ILE A 384 46.65 -9.49 7.08
C ILE A 384 47.75 -8.62 7.71
N LEU A 385 48.68 -9.25 8.43
CA LEU A 385 49.84 -8.59 9.01
C LEU A 385 51.00 -8.67 8.01
N LYS A 386 51.51 -7.51 7.58
CA LYS A 386 52.71 -7.42 6.75
C LYS A 386 53.93 -7.46 7.65
N SER A 387 54.62 -8.60 7.73
CA SER A 387 55.94 -8.68 8.35
C SER A 387 56.99 -8.08 7.40
N LYS A 388 57.95 -7.30 7.92
CA LYS A 388 59.04 -6.74 7.11
C LYS A 388 60.12 -7.76 6.72
N ARG A 389 60.08 -9.01 7.23
CA ARG A 389 61.06 -10.06 6.90
C ARG A 389 60.51 -11.23 6.09
N MET A 390 59.21 -11.48 6.15
CA MET A 390 58.56 -12.59 5.45
C MET A 390 57.28 -11.97 4.87
N GLY A 391 57.06 -12.07 3.56
CA GLY A 391 55.90 -11.46 2.89
C GLY A 391 54.54 -11.94 3.40
N TYR A 392 53.47 -11.60 2.67
CA TYR A 392 52.11 -12.03 3.04
C TYR A 392 51.96 -13.56 2.90
N THR A 393 51.78 -14.25 4.01
CA THR A 393 51.39 -15.68 4.03
C THR A 393 50.01 -15.82 4.66
N GLY A 394 49.04 -16.28 3.86
CA GLY A 394 47.82 -16.90 4.34
C GLY A 394 47.79 -18.31 3.76
N ASP A 395 47.81 -19.33 4.61
CA ASP A 395 47.49 -20.70 4.21
C ASP A 395 45.97 -20.88 4.12
N PRO A 396 45.49 -21.79 3.25
CA PRO A 396 44.22 -21.68 2.51
C PRO A 396 42.92 -21.63 3.32
#